data_AF-A0AB36DZV1-F1
#
_entry.id   AF-A0AB36DZV1-F1
#
_cell.length_a   1.000
_cell.length_b   1.000
_cell.length_c   1.000
_cell.angle_alpha   90.00
_cell.angle_beta   90.00
_cell.angle_gamma   90.00
#
_symmetry.space_group_name_H-M   'P 1'
#
loop_
_entity.id
_entity.type
_entity.pdbx_description
1 polymer ?
#
loop_
_entity_poly.entity_id
_entity_poly.type
_entity_poly.pdbx_seq_one_letter_code
_entity_poly.pdbx_strand_id
1 'polypeptide(L)' 'MRLTIKKWGNSVGVRIPAAILTELQLKADSFVDIQTENGKIIIEPVEEQSLAQLLAAITEDNLHQEIDMGEPMGNEW' A
#
# COMPACT_ATOMS: atom_id res chain seq x y z
N MET A 1 23.58 13.28 -4.23
CA MET A 1 22.57 14.11 -4.91
C MET A 1 21.85 14.96 -3.87
N ARG A 2 21.52 16.23 -4.16
CA ARG A 2 20.70 17.08 -3.28
C ARG A 2 19.41 17.43 -4.01
N LEU A 3 18.29 17.26 -3.34
CA LEU A 3 16.96 17.57 -3.86
C LEU A 3 16.26 18.54 -2.93
N THR A 4 15.32 19.31 -3.46
CA THR A 4 14.51 20.25 -2.69
C THR A 4 13.11 19.69 -2.50
N ILE A 5 12.59 19.78 -1.28
CA ILE A 5 11.19 19.52 -0.98
C ILE A 5 10.34 20.66 -1.59
N LYS A 6 9.31 20.32 -2.36
CA LYS A 6 8.42 21.29 -3.02
C LYS A 6 6.98 21.06 -2.60
N LYS A 7 6.19 22.15 -2.54
CA LYS A 7 4.75 22.09 -2.28
C LYS A 7 4.01 21.47 -3.47
N TRP A 8 3.18 20.47 -3.21
CA TRP A 8 2.27 19.82 -4.14
C TRP A 8 0.87 19.81 -3.51
N GLY A 9 0.03 20.76 -3.92
CA GLY A 9 -1.29 20.95 -3.31
C GLY A 9 -1.19 21.28 -1.81
N ASN A 10 -1.86 20.48 -0.98
CA ASN A 10 -1.85 20.62 0.48
C ASN A 10 -0.65 19.92 1.16
N SER A 11 0.17 19.22 0.38
CA SER A 11 1.31 18.45 0.88
C SER A 11 2.62 18.95 0.28
N VAL A 12 3.72 18.30 0.67
CA VAL A 12 5.04 18.50 0.08
C VAL A 12 5.57 17.19 -0.47
N GLY A 13 6.45 17.26 -1.46
CA GLY A 13 7.06 16.08 -2.07
C GLY A 13 8.48 16.34 -2.55
N VAL A 14 9.18 15.24 -2.81
CA VAL A 14 10.52 15.20 -3.41
C VAL A 14 10.42 14.41 -4.70
N ARG A 15 11.06 14.90 -5.76
CA ARG A 15 11.16 14.13 -7.01
C ARG A 15 12.18 13.03 -6.85
N ILE A 16 11.74 11.79 -6.93
CA ILE A 16 12.62 10.61 -6.94
C ILE A 16 13.18 10.45 -8.36
N PRO A 17 14.51 10.44 -8.56
CA PRO A 17 15.09 10.20 -9.87
C PRO A 17 14.75 8.81 -10.41
N ALA A 18 14.61 8.70 -11.73
CA ALA A 18 14.29 7.45 -12.41
C ALA A 18 15.26 6.31 -12.08
N ALA A 19 16.55 6.59 -11.90
CA ALA A 19 17.54 5.57 -11.55
C ALA A 19 17.21 4.85 -10.24
N ILE A 20 16.71 5.56 -9.22
CA ILE A 20 16.33 4.97 -7.94
C ILE A 20 15.05 4.13 -8.10
N LEU A 21 14.09 4.61 -8.90
CA LEU A 21 12.88 3.85 -9.20
C LEU A 21 13.21 2.52 -9.90
N THR A 22 14.11 2.54 -10.88
CA THR A 22 14.58 1.33 -11.57
C THR A 22 15.29 0.36 -10.62
N GLU A 23 16.15 0.86 -9.74
CA GLU A 23 16.89 0.04 -8.76
C GLU A 23 15.93 -0.68 -7.79
N LEU A 24 14.88 0.02 -7.34
CA LEU A 24 13.86 -0.53 -6.43
C LEU A 24 12.68 -1.20 -7.15
N GLN A 25 12.74 -1.33 -8.48
CA GLN A 25 11.65 -1.86 -9.33
C GLN A 25 10.29 -1.17 -9.10
N LEU A 26 10.32 0.11 -8.72
CA LEU A 26 9.14 0.93 -8.54
C LEU A 26 8.73 1.58 -9.86
N LYS A 27 7.44 1.62 -10.11
CA LYS A 27 6.79 2.38 -11.19
C LYS A 27 5.94 3.52 -10.62
N ALA A 28 5.50 4.43 -11.49
CA ALA A 28 4.46 5.38 -11.11
C ALA A 28 3.25 4.62 -10.54
N ASP A 29 2.63 5.18 -9.50
CA ASP A 29 1.49 4.60 -8.80
C ASP A 29 1.77 3.28 -8.05
N SER A 30 3.03 2.91 -7.83
CA SER A 30 3.36 1.80 -6.93
C SER A 30 3.03 2.17 -5.48
N PHE A 31 2.54 1.20 -4.72
CA PHE A 31 2.35 1.35 -3.29
C PHE A 31 3.71 1.34 -2.57
N VAL A 32 3.86 2.27 -1.63
CA VAL A 32 5.02 2.37 -0.76
C VAL A 32 4.56 2.67 0.65
N ASP A 33 5.24 2.08 1.62
CA ASP A 33 5.10 2.46 3.02
C ASP A 33 6.12 3.53 3.36
N ILE A 34 5.70 4.50 4.17
CA ILE A 34 6.54 5.60 4.60
C ILE A 34 6.56 5.61 6.12
N GLN A 35 7.76 5.51 6.68
CA GLN A 35 7.97 5.58 8.12
C GLN A 35 9.13 6.52 8.47
N THR A 36 9.15 6.99 9.72
CA THR A 36 10.25 7.79 10.24
C THR A 36 11.09 6.96 11.20
N GLU A 37 12.37 6.83 10.91
CA GLU A 37 13.31 6.12 11.78
C GLU A 37 14.59 6.94 11.95
N ASN A 38 15.03 7.14 13.20
CA ASN A 38 16.30 7.82 13.50
C ASN A 38 16.46 9.21 12.83
N GLY A 39 15.36 9.98 12.75
CA GLY A 39 15.35 11.30 12.11
C GLY A 39 15.41 11.26 10.57
N LYS A 40 15.23 10.08 9.98
CA LYS A 40 15.18 9.85 8.53
C LYS A 40 13.78 9.44 8.12
N ILE A 41 13.42 9.73 6.88
CA ILE A 41 12.25 9.15 6.23
C ILE A 41 12.74 7.90 5.50
N ILE A 42 12.14 6.76 5.83
CA ILE A 42 12.34 5.49 5.16
C ILE A 42 11.13 5.25 4.26
N ILE A 43 11.37 4.91 3.01
CA ILE A 43 10.34 4.63 2.01
C ILE A 43 10.63 3.23 1.48
N GLU A 44 9.67 2.33 1.66
CA GLU A 44 9.82 0.92 1.32
C GLU A 44 8.73 0.51 0.31
N PRO A 45 9.07 -0.25 -0.75
CA PRO A 45 8.06 -0.84 -1.63
C PRO A 45 7.11 -1.73 -0.83
N VAL A 46 5.81 -1.61 -1.08
CA VAL A 46 4.84 -2.61 -0.61
C VAL A 46 4.81 -3.72 -1.63
N GLU A 47 5.17 -4.94 -1.22
CA GLU A 47 4.99 -6.11 -2.07
C GLU A 47 3.50 -6.42 -2.19
N GLU A 48 2.98 -6.37 -3.42
CA GLU A 48 1.65 -6.90 -3.69
C GLU A 48 1.68 -8.41 -3.45
N GLN A 49 0.85 -8.88 -2.51
CA GLN A 49 0.73 -10.30 -2.26
C GLN A 49 0.13 -10.97 -3.50
N SER A 50 0.86 -11.94 -4.05
CA SER A 50 0.33 -12.79 -5.11
C SER A 50 -0.86 -13.60 -4.61
N LEU A 51 -1.76 -14.00 -5.52
CA LEU A 51 -2.85 -14.91 -5.20
C LEU A 51 -2.32 -16.18 -4.50
N ALA A 52 -1.17 -16.70 -4.93
CA ALA A 52 -0.54 -17.86 -4.30
C ALA A 52 -0.13 -17.59 -2.84
N GLN A 53 0.44 -16.42 -2.54
CA GLN A 53 0.77 -16.02 -1.16
C GLN A 53 -0.48 -15.84 -0.31
N LEU A 54 -1.52 -15.21 -0.86
CA LEU A 54 -2.81 -15.02 -0.19
C LEU A 54 -3.45 -16.37 0.17
N LEU A 55 -3.49 -17.29 -0.79
CA LEU A 55 -4.03 -18.64 -0.57
C LEU A 55 -3.19 -19.44 0.44
N ALA A 56 -1.86 -19.32 0.39
CA ALA A 56 -0.96 -19.99 1.34
C ALA A 56 -1.08 -19.43 2.78
N ALA A 57 -1.59 -18.21 2.94
CA ALA A 57 -1.82 -17.59 4.25
C ALA A 57 -3.17 -17.98 4.89
N ILE A 58 -4.02 -18.75 4.19
CA ILE A 58 -5.28 -19.27 4.75
C ILE A 58 -4.96 -20.38 5.76
N THR A 59 -5.52 -20.27 6.96
CA THR A 59 -5.40 -21.25 8.05
C THR A 59 -6.79 -21.66 8.52
N GLU A 60 -6.89 -22.79 9.24
CA GLU A 60 -8.18 -23.20 9.84
C GLU A 60 -8.72 -22.13 10.80
N ASP A 61 -7.84 -21.40 11.50
CA ASP A 61 -8.20 -20.34 12.44
C ASP A 61 -8.72 -19.05 11.77
N ASN A 62 -8.32 -18.76 10.53
CA ASN A 62 -8.74 -17.56 9.79
C ASN A 62 -9.79 -17.84 8.69
N LEU A 63 -10.23 -19.09 8.58
CA LEU A 63 -11.22 -19.50 7.60
C LEU A 63 -12.61 -18.98 7.99
N HIS A 64 -13.11 -18.03 7.22
CA HIS A 64 -14.44 -17.46 7.44
C HIS A 64 -15.50 -18.45 6.93
N GLN A 65 -16.57 -18.64 7.70
CA GLN A 65 -17.74 -19.40 7.24
C GLN A 65 -18.61 -18.54 6.32
N GLU A 66 -19.48 -19.19 5.56
CA GLU A 66 -20.53 -18.50 4.81
C GLU A 66 -21.39 -17.67 5.78
N ILE A 67 -21.59 -16.40 5.43
CA ILE A 67 -22.43 -15.49 6.20
C ILE A 67 -23.81 -15.50 5.55
N ASP A 68 -24.81 -15.91 6.30
CA ASP A 68 -26.21 -15.74 5.90
C ASP A 68 -26.55 -14.25 5.96
N MET A 69 -26.84 -13.65 4.79
CA MET A 69 -27.22 -12.24 4.67
C MET A 69 -28.65 -11.97 5.16
N GLY A 70 -29.41 -13.01 5.51
CA GLY A 70 -30.78 -12.93 5.96
C GLY A 70 -31.74 -12.48 4.86
N GLU A 71 -33.00 -12.34 5.25
CA GLU A 71 -34.05 -11.84 4.37
C GLU A 71 -33.91 -10.32 4.15
N PRO A 72 -34.32 -9.79 2.98
CA PRO A 72 -34.30 -8.35 2.72
C PRO A 72 -35.06 -7.55 3.78
N MET A 73 -34.38 -6.66 4.50
CA MET A 73 -34.96 -5.79 5.55
C MET A 73 -35.49 -4.44 5.03
N GLY A 74 -35.66 -4.29 3.71
CA GLY A 74 -35.88 -3.00 3.05
C GLY A 74 -36.97 -2.10 3.66
N ASN A 75 -36.58 -0.84 3.92
CA ASN A 75 -37.45 0.34 4.11
C ASN A 75 -36.63 1.64 3.94
N GLU A 76 -35.52 1.60 3.20
CA GLU A 76 -34.73 2.78 2.86
C GLU A 76 -35.49 3.55 1.76
N TRP A 77 -36.27 4.54 2.20
CA TRP A 77 -36.99 5.49 1.37
C TRP A 77 -36.36 6.88 1.51
#